data_AF-A0A450TRS1-F1
#
_entry.id   AF-A0A450TRS1-F1
#
_cell.length_a   1.000
_cell.length_b   1.000
_cell.length_c   1.000
_cell.angle_alpha   90.00
_cell.angle_beta   90.00
_cell.angle_gamma   90.00
#
_symmetry.space_group_name_H-M   'P 1'
#
loop_
_entity.id
_entity.type
_entity.pdbx_description
1 polymer ?
#
loop_
_entity_poly.entity_id
_entity_poly.type
_entity_poly.pdbx_seq_one_letter_code
_entity_poly.pdbx_strand_id
1 'polypeptide(L)' 'MYTTNLRRIDGSVMVPVPPAMLDRLDPRVGAEIGLSVDGAHLVLDPRPRPRYSLDQLLAQCPWPDV' A
#
# COMPACT_ATOMS: atom_id res chain seq x y z
N MET A 1 -6.36 0.47 -21.69
CA MET A 1 -5.95 1.63 -20.88
C MET A 1 -7.19 2.19 -20.21
N TYR A 2 -7.19 2.37 -18.89
CA TYR A 2 -8.31 2.97 -18.16
C TYR A 2 -7.97 4.42 -17.82
N THR A 3 -8.93 5.32 -18.01
CA THR A 3 -8.83 6.73 -17.61
C THR A 3 -9.89 7.02 -16.57
N THR A 4 -9.53 7.77 -15.55
CA THR A 4 -10.43 8.15 -14.45
C THR A 4 -10.14 9.58 -14.03
N ASN A 5 -11.13 10.26 -13.46
CA ASN A 5 -10.97 11.61 -12.96
C ASN A 5 -10.77 11.61 -11.45
N LEU A 6 -9.90 12.51 -10.98
CA LEU A 6 -9.70 12.76 -9.56
C LEU A 6 -10.94 13.41 -8.96
N ARG A 7 -11.31 13.01 -7.74
CA ARG A 7 -12.44 13.58 -6.99
C ARG A 7 -11.96 14.17 -5.68
N ARG A 8 -12.35 15.41 -5.38
CA ARG A 8 -12.09 16.04 -4.08
C ARG A 8 -13.05 15.45 -3.04
N ILE A 9 -12.51 15.01 -1.90
CA ILE A 9 -13.27 14.50 -0.75
C ILE A 9 -12.61 15.08 0.49
N ASP A 10 -13.33 15.97 1.18
CA ASP A 10 -12.98 16.58 2.47
C ASP A 10 -11.46 16.74 2.74
N GLY A 11 -10.84 17.74 2.10
CA GLY A 11 -9.41 18.02 2.25
C GLY A 11 -8.46 17.06 1.52
N SER A 12 -8.98 16.00 0.90
CA SER A 12 -8.21 14.99 0.16
C SER A 12 -8.67 14.82 -1.29
N VAL A 13 -7.92 14.01 -2.05
CA VAL A 13 -8.24 13.62 -3.42
C VAL A 13 -8.30 12.10 -3.52
N MET A 14 -9.37 11.59 -4.15
CA MET A 14 -9.58 10.17 -4.39
C MET A 14 -9.52 9.84 -5.88
N VAL A 15 -8.92 8.70 -6.21
CA VAL A 15 -8.87 8.13 -7.56
C VAL A 15 -9.85 6.95 -7.63
N PRO A 16 -10.91 7.02 -8.46
CA PRO A 16 -11.76 5.86 -8.71
C PRO A 16 -10.98 4.77 -9.46
N VAL A 17 -10.84 3.58 -8.85
CA VAL A 17 -10.18 2.42 -9.45
C VAL A 17 -11.24 1.45 -9.98
N PRO A 18 -11.24 1.11 -11.29
CA PRO A 18 -12.16 0.11 -11.84
C PRO A 18 -11.98 -1.27 -11.18
N PRO A 19 -13.06 -2.02 -10.87
CA PRO A 19 -12.96 -3.34 -10.22
C PRO A 19 -12.04 -4.33 -10.94
N ALA A 20 -12.07 -4.36 -12.27
CA ALA A 20 -11.21 -5.22 -13.09
C ALA A 20 -9.69 -4.96 -12.91
N MET A 21 -9.31 -3.80 -12.37
CA MET A 21 -7.93 -3.49 -12.01
C MET A 21 -7.56 -4.00 -10.62
N LEU A 22 -8.52 -4.00 -9.68
CA LEU A 22 -8.37 -4.62 -8.36
C LEU A 22 -8.30 -6.15 -8.44
N ASP A 23 -9.00 -6.80 -9.37
CA ASP A 23 -8.92 -8.27 -9.50
C ASP A 23 -7.49 -8.80 -9.78
N ARG A 24 -6.60 -7.92 -10.25
CA ARG A 24 -5.17 -8.23 -10.50
C ARG A 24 -4.25 -7.85 -9.35
N LEU A 25 -4.74 -6.98 -8.47
CA LEU A 25 -4.06 -6.46 -7.29
C LEU A 25 -4.79 -7.07 -6.09
N ASP A 26 -4.24 -8.13 -5.51
CA ASP A 26 -4.75 -8.85 -4.33
C ASP A 26 -5.36 -8.00 -3.16
N PRO A 27 -5.06 -6.68 -2.95
CA PRO A 27 -5.87 -5.83 -2.06
C PRO A 27 -7.37 -5.83 -2.34
N ARG A 28 -8.15 -6.07 -1.28
CA ARG A 28 -9.60 -5.86 -1.26
C ARG A 28 -9.95 -4.40 -0.95
N VAL A 29 -11.17 -3.99 -1.31
CA VAL A 29 -11.72 -2.69 -0.91
C VAL A 29 -11.64 -2.55 0.62
N GLY A 30 -11.10 -1.43 1.09
CA GLY A 30 -10.89 -1.16 2.52
C GLY A 30 -9.58 -1.69 3.09
N ALA A 31 -8.75 -2.38 2.30
CA ALA A 31 -7.39 -2.73 2.72
C ALA A 31 -6.50 -1.48 2.82
N GLU A 32 -5.63 -1.46 3.82
CA GLU A 32 -4.55 -0.48 3.91
C GLU A 32 -3.49 -0.77 2.84
N ILE A 33 -3.05 0.25 2.12
CA ILE A 33 -2.04 0.15 1.06
C ILE A 33 -1.00 1.25 1.23
N GLY A 34 0.22 1.01 0.74
CA GLY A 34 1.21 2.06 0.56
C GLY A 34 0.82 2.98 -0.59
N LEU A 35 1.10 4.27 -0.43
CA LEU A 35 0.97 5.28 -1.48
C LEU A 35 2.27 6.07 -1.55
N SER A 36 2.87 6.14 -2.74
CA SER A 36 4.08 6.91 -2.99
C SER A 36 4.05 7.59 -4.36
N VAL A 37 4.98 8.52 -4.57
CA VAL A 37 5.20 9.16 -5.86
C VAL A 37 6.54 8.69 -6.40
N ASP A 38 6.55 8.19 -7.63
CA ASP A 38 7.75 7.87 -8.39
C ASP A 38 7.74 8.66 -9.71
N GLY A 39 8.51 9.75 -9.74
CA GLY A 39 8.51 10.71 -10.83
C GLY A 39 7.11 11.31 -11.07
N ALA A 40 6.53 10.99 -12.24
CA ALA A 40 5.20 11.45 -12.62
C ALA A 40 4.07 10.43 -12.30
N HIS A 41 4.41 9.34 -11.61
CA HIS A 41 3.49 8.26 -11.32
C HIS A 41 3.11 8.23 -9.83
N LEU A 42 1.80 8.12 -9.57
CA LEU A 42 1.29 7.75 -8.27
C LEU A 42 1.33 6.21 -8.16
N VAL A 43 2.14 5.69 -7.26
CA VAL A 43 2.34 4.25 -7.08
C VAL A 43 1.49 3.78 -5.91
N LEU A 44 0.61 2.82 -6.18
CA LEU A 44 -0.15 2.11 -5.17
C LEU A 44 0.60 0.81 -4.88
N ASP A 45 1.14 0.69 -3.67
CA ASP A 45 1.84 -0.50 -3.22
C ASP A 45 0.88 -1.34 -2.36
N PRO A 46 0.39 -2.49 -2.87
CA PRO A 46 -0.36 -3.43 -2.08
C PRO A 46 0.58 -4.10 -1.07
N ARG A 47 0.98 -3.38 -0.02
CA ARG A 47 1.87 -3.94 1.01
C ARG A 47 1.09 -5.00 1.78
N PRO A 48 1.33 -6.31 1.56
CA PRO A 48 0.81 -7.29 2.50
C PRO A 48 1.43 -6.96 3.85
N ARG A 49 0.62 -6.98 4.90
CA ARG A 49 1.11 -6.83 6.27
C ARG A 49 2.35 -7.73 6.43
N PRO A 50 3.53 -7.18 6.73
CA PRO A 50 4.75 -7.96 6.73
C PRO A 50 4.58 -9.13 7.69
N ARG A 51 4.71 -10.34 7.14
CA ARG A 51 4.67 -11.57 7.92
C ARG A 51 6.06 -11.77 8.47
N TYR A 52 6.23 -11.45 9.75
CA TYR A 52 7.47 -11.70 10.43
C TYR A 52 7.49 -13.11 11.00
N SER A 53 8.64 -13.79 10.91
CA SER A 53 8.92 -14.91 11.82
C SER A 53 9.37 -14.37 13.17
N LEU A 54 9.28 -15.21 14.22
CA LEU A 54 9.81 -14.86 15.54
C LEU A 54 11.31 -14.49 15.44
N ASP A 55 12.09 -15.25 14.68
CA ASP A 55 13.53 -15.00 14.46
C ASP A 55 13.80 -13.62 13.84
N GLN A 56 12.98 -13.18 12.87
CA GLN A 56 13.14 -11.86 12.24
C GLN A 56 12.90 -10.72 13.23
N LEU A 57 11.98 -10.89 14.19
CA LEU A 57 11.73 -9.89 15.21
C LEU A 57 12.86 -9.87 16.25
N LEU A 58 13.33 -11.05 16.66
CA LEU A 58 14.43 -11.17 17.62
C LEU A 58 15.73 -10.56 17.09
N ALA A 59 16.02 -10.72 15.79
CA ALA A 59 17.21 -10.14 15.15
C ALA A 59 17.21 -8.59 15.13
N GLN A 60 16.04 -7.95 15.30
CA GLN A 60 15.91 -6.49 15.34
C GLN A 60 16.02 -5.91 16.76
N CYS A 61 16.07 -6.76 17.78
CA CYS A 61 16.31 -6.33 19.15
C CYS A 61 17.82 -6.34 19.41
N PRO A 62 18.50 -5.18 19.47
CA PRO A 62 19.86 -5.14 19.98
C PRO A 62 19.79 -5.50 21.46
N TRP A 63 20.24 -6.70 21.81
CA TRP A 63 20.56 -6.99 23.20
C TRP A 63 21.81 -6.19 23.55
N PRO A 64 21.80 -5.33 24.57
CA PRO A 64 23.05 -4.80 25.08
C PRO A 64 23.89 -6.00 25.54
N ASP A 65 25.10 -6.12 25.01
CA ASP A 65 26.09 -7.12 25.41
C ASP A 65 26.17 -7.16 26.95
N VAL A 66 25.97 -8.34 27.50
CA VAL A 66 26.21 -8.67 28.92
C VAL A 66 27.69 -8.74 29.24
#